data_AF-A0A8J7LPD8-F1
#
_entry.id   AF-A0A8J7LPD8-F1
#
_cell.length_a   1.000
_cell.length_b   1.000
_cell.length_c   1.000
_cell.angle_alpha   90.00
_cell.angle_beta   90.00
_cell.angle_gamma   90.00
#
_symmetry.space_group_name_H-M   'P 1'
#
loop_
_entity.id
_entity.type
_entity.pdbx_description
1 polymer ?
#
loop_
_entity_poly.entity_id
_entity_poly.type
_entity_poly.pdbx_seq_one_letter_code
_entity_poly.pdbx_strand_id
1 'polypeptide(L)' 'MKQVPKPTTDDALIQEFLNKGGTVKQGKTKPLPADLGISKNTWGVKLSKEEKASRDAK' A
#
# COMPACT_ATOMS: atom_id res chain seq x y z
N MET A 1 2.59 6.96 -28.84
CA MET A 1 1.58 5.87 -28.80
C MET A 1 1.05 5.77 -27.38
N LYS A 2 -0.27 5.86 -27.16
CA LYS A 2 -0.86 5.56 -25.84
C LYS A 2 -0.84 4.06 -25.66
N GLN A 3 -0.10 3.57 -24.66
CA GLN A 3 -0.13 2.16 -24.28
C GLN A 3 -1.47 1.94 -23.58
N VAL A 4 -2.37 1.21 -24.25
CA VAL A 4 -3.61 0.72 -23.63
C VAL A 4 -3.24 -0.59 -22.94
N PRO A 5 -3.18 -0.63 -21.59
CA PRO A 5 -2.88 -1.87 -20.89
C PRO A 5 -4.04 -2.83 -21.14
N LYS A 6 -3.75 -4.01 -21.69
CA LYS A 6 -4.75 -5.07 -21.79
C LYS A 6 -4.89 -5.68 -20.38
N PRO A 7 -6.11 -5.87 -19.88
CA PRO A 7 -6.33 -6.29 -18.50
C PRO A 7 -5.73 -7.66 -18.17
N THR A 8 -5.45 -8.48 -19.18
CA THR A 8 -4.89 -9.83 -19.03
C THR A 8 -3.36 -9.88 -19.14
N THR A 9 -2.71 -8.78 -19.49
CA THR A 9 -1.25 -8.75 -19.68
C THR A 9 -0.51 -8.90 -18.36
N ASP A 10 -1.04 -8.32 -17.28
CA ASP A 10 -0.36 -8.37 -15.98
C ASP A 10 -0.30 -9.80 -15.41
N ASP A 11 -1.41 -10.54 -15.46
CA ASP A 11 -1.44 -11.94 -15.02
C ASP A 11 -0.50 -12.84 -15.84
N ALA A 12 -0.45 -12.64 -17.16
CA ALA A 12 0.45 -13.39 -18.04
C ALA A 12 1.93 -13.14 -17.72
N LEU A 13 2.28 -11.88 -17.42
CA LEU A 13 3.65 -11.51 -17.03
C LEU A 13 4.02 -12.06 -15.65
N ILE A 14 3.08 -12.03 -14.70
CA ILE A 14 3.27 -12.61 -13.36
C ILE A 14 3.50 -14.12 -13.47
N GLN A 15 2.70 -14.82 -14.28
CA GLN A 15 2.87 -16.26 -14.51
C GLN A 15 4.22 -16.58 -15.16
N GLU A 16 4.64 -15.82 -16.16
CA GLU A 16 5.95 -16.02 -16.81
C GLU A 16 7.11 -15.81 -15.82
N PHE A 17 7.01 -14.80 -14.94
CA PHE A 17 8.00 -14.55 -13.89
C PHE A 17 8.10 -15.72 -12.91
N LEU A 18 6.98 -16.27 -12.47
CA LEU A 18 6.93 -17.43 -11.57
C LEU A 18 7.45 -18.71 -12.24
N ASN A 19 7.07 -18.95 -13.50
CA ASN A 19 7.51 -20.13 -14.27
C ASN A 19 9.02 -20.16 -14.54
N LYS A 20 9.65 -18.98 -14.66
CA LYS A 20 11.12 -18.84 -14.78
C LYS A 20 11.86 -19.00 -13.44
N GLY A 21 11.16 -19.35 -12.36
CA GLY A 21 11.74 -19.51 -11.02
C GLY A 21 11.80 -18.23 -10.19
N GLY A 22 11.11 -17.17 -10.62
CA GLY A 22 10.94 -15.95 -9.82
C GLY A 22 10.11 -16.23 -8.56
N THR A 23 10.43 -15.56 -7.46
CA THR A 23 9.70 -15.71 -6.19
C THR A 23 9.19 -14.37 -5.70
N VAL A 24 7.89 -14.31 -5.36
CA VAL A 24 7.30 -13.13 -4.73
C VAL A 24 7.47 -13.28 -3.22
N LYS A 25 8.29 -12.42 -2.63
CA LYS A 25 8.50 -12.37 -1.18
C LYS A 25 7.86 -11.11 -0.63
N GLN A 26 6.83 -11.28 0.19
CA GLN A 26 6.32 -10.17 0.99
C GLN A 26 7.18 -10.03 2.24
N GLY A 27 7.92 -8.91 2.33
CA GLY A 27 8.64 -8.58 3.55
C GLY A 27 7.67 -8.33 4.71
N LYS A 28 8.08 -8.66 5.94
CA LYS A 28 7.33 -8.27 7.14
C LYS A 28 7.42 -6.76 7.30
N THR A 29 6.39 -6.03 6.89
CA THR A 29 6.30 -4.58 7.11
C THR A 29 5.69 -4.32 8.47
N LYS A 30 6.35 -3.49 9.28
CA LYS A 30 5.77 -3.02 10.55
C LYS A 30 4.48 -2.25 10.24
N PRO A 31 3.35 -2.52 10.93
CA PRO A 31 2.13 -1.75 10.72
C PRO A 31 2.42 -0.27 10.94
N LEU A 32 1.88 0.57 10.06
CA LEU A 32 2.02 2.01 10.25
C LEU A 32 1.34 2.42 11.56
N PRO A 33 1.91 3.38 12.31
CA PRO A 33 1.26 3.89 13.52
C PRO A 33 -0.12 4.45 13.16
N ALA A 34 -1.14 4.05 13.91
CA ALA A 34 -2.52 4.49 13.66
C ALA A 34 -2.70 6.01 13.79
N ASP A 35 -1.79 6.69 14.50
CA ASP A 35 -1.78 8.13 14.67
C ASP A 35 -0.98 8.89 13.61
N LEU A 36 -0.43 8.20 12.61
CA LEU A 36 0.29 8.84 11.52
C LEU A 36 -0.69 9.29 10.43
N GLY A 37 -0.70 10.59 10.15
CA GLY A 37 -1.41 11.19 9.01
C GLY A 37 -0.73 10.79 7.71
N ILE A 38 -1.43 9.98 6.92
CA ILE A 38 -1.02 9.52 5.58
C ILE A 38 -2.05 9.89 4.49
N SER A 39 -3.08 10.66 4.83
CA SER A 39 -4.21 10.97 3.93
C SER A 39 -4.50 12.46 3.89
N LYS A 40 -5.32 12.91 2.92
CA LYS A 40 -5.77 14.32 2.81
C LYS A 40 -4.62 15.33 2.88
N ASN A 41 -3.54 15.10 2.12
CA ASN A 41 -2.35 15.95 2.07
C ASN A 41 -1.55 16.05 3.38
N THR A 42 -1.87 15.26 4.41
CA THR A 42 -1.00 15.09 5.58
C THR A 42 -0.03 13.95 5.30
N TRP A 43 1.26 14.27 5.26
CA TRP A 43 2.33 13.29 5.07
C TRP A 43 3.32 13.38 6.24
N GLY A 44 3.27 12.40 7.14
CA GLY A 44 4.22 12.29 8.25
C GLY A 44 3.86 13.11 9.50
N VAL A 45 2.70 13.75 9.53
CA VAL A 45 2.20 14.51 10.70
C VAL A 45 1.43 13.56 11.62
N LYS A 46 1.71 13.58 12.92
CA LYS A 46 0.95 12.80 13.90
C LYS A 46 -0.32 13.53 14.32
N LEU A 47 -1.38 12.78 14.63
CA LEU A 47 -2.61 13.32 15.22
C LEU A 47 -2.31 14.10 16.51
N SER A 48 -3.02 15.21 16.70
CA SER A 48 -3.08 15.93 17.98
C SER A 48 -3.73 15.09 19.08
N LYS A 49 -3.66 15.54 20.33
CA LYS A 49 -4.20 14.81 21.48
C LYS A 49 -5.72 14.68 21.40
N GLU A 50 -6.38 15.73 20.93
CA GLU A 50 -7.83 15.83 20.76
C GLU A 50 -8.32 14.91 19.63
N GLU A 51 -7.60 14.89 18.50
CA GLU A 51 -7.89 13.99 17.38
C GLU A 51 -7.70 12.52 17.75
N LYS A 52 -6.66 12.21 18.56
CA LYS A 52 -6.46 10.87 19.11
C LYS A 52 -7.62 10.43 19.99
N ALA A 53 -8.06 11.29 20.91
CA ALA A 53 -9.19 11.00 21.78
C ALA A 53 -10.49 10.78 20.99
N SER A 54 -10.75 11.59 19.96
CA SER A 54 -11.92 11.43 19.08
C SER A 54 -11.90 10.12 18.28
N ARG A 55 -10.71 9.69 17.82
CA ARG A 55 -10.53 8.41 17.13
C ARG A 55 -10.72 7.22 18.07
N ASP A 56 -10.14 7.26 19.26
CA ASP A 56 -10.14 6.14 20.21
C ASP A 56 -11.48 6.01 20.98
N ALA A 57 -12.29 7.07 21.00
CA ALA A 57 -13.64 7.06 21.56
C ALA A 57 -14.71 6.48 20.61
N LYS A 58 -14.33 6.05 19.40
CA LYS A 58 -15.21 5.53 18.36
C LYS A 58 -14.97 4.04 18.12
#